data_AF-A0A940B6T2-F1
#
_entry.id   AF-A0A940B6T2-F1
#
_cell.length_a   1.000
_cell.length_b   1.000
_cell.length_c   1.000
_cell.angle_alpha   90.00
_cell.angle_beta   90.00
_cell.angle_gamma   90.00
#
_symmetry.space_group_name_H-M   'P 1'
#
loop_
_entity.id
_entity.type
_entity.pdbx_description
1 polymer ?
#
loop_
_entity_poly.entity_id
_entity_poly.type
_entity_poly.pdbx_seq_one_letter_code
_entity_poly.pdbx_strand_id
1 'polypeptide(L)'
;MEGMRQASESIGISAFDPLMEDDFLPLLHSFFPDGQAGGTLEIGITQEDGGTVKARTTLIPTSGDIRTAEDTVVLDPEDIEIEGGASDPGAERRALRKEVARAVYLQIVKITGRKLPWGMLTGVRPTKLVLDRMDKGLGMHASYLIDRFCVTQEKAALAVRVARKENELLDSLDYRSGFSLYVGIPFCPSICNYCTFGSHPLSRFGDYVEPYLEALGREIAETSKLMTKRLDCVYVGGGTPTILTPKQLEQLISRIRENFDTSSVREFCVEAGRPDSITKEKLEVLRDCGVTRISINPQSMVERTLRTIGRAHTPEQIIEAFETARSCGFDNINADLIAGLSGETPEDFRYTLSRIGELAPESLTIHTLA
;
A
#
# COMPACT_ATOMS: atom_id res chain seq x y z
N MET A 1 -43.32 -31.35 12.43
CA MET A 1 -42.85 -31.24 11.03
C MET A 1 -41.63 -30.36 11.07
N GLU A 2 -40.50 -30.94 10.70
CA GLU A 2 -39.15 -30.39 10.88
C GLU A 2 -39.01 -28.98 10.31
N GLY A 3 -38.29 -28.15 11.07
CA GLY A 3 -37.78 -26.89 10.58
C GLY A 3 -36.83 -27.15 9.42
N MET A 4 -37.16 -26.55 8.26
CA MET A 4 -36.19 -26.27 7.21
C MET A 4 -34.98 -25.59 7.85
N ARG A 5 -33.88 -26.31 7.99
CA ARG A 5 -32.56 -25.71 8.15
C ARG A 5 -32.34 -24.84 6.91
N GLN A 6 -32.39 -23.52 7.07
CA GLN A 6 -31.80 -22.62 6.09
C GLN A 6 -30.35 -23.06 5.92
N ALA A 7 -29.96 -23.49 4.72
CA ALA A 7 -28.57 -23.73 4.40
C ALA A 7 -27.85 -22.40 4.59
N SER A 8 -27.02 -22.30 5.63
CA SER A 8 -26.14 -21.15 5.82
C SER A 8 -25.12 -21.18 4.68
N GLU A 9 -25.18 -20.20 3.79
CA GLU A 9 -24.10 -19.95 2.84
C GLU A 9 -22.82 -19.72 3.67
N SER A 10 -21.80 -20.54 3.44
CA SER A 10 -20.58 -20.52 4.25
C SER A 10 -19.36 -20.97 3.43
N ILE A 11 -18.21 -20.38 3.73
CA ILE A 11 -16.93 -20.76 3.16
C ILE A 11 -16.15 -21.46 4.28
N GLY A 12 -15.82 -22.74 4.07
CA GLY A 12 -15.09 -23.57 5.01
C GLY A 12 -13.75 -24.03 4.41
N ILE A 13 -12.68 -23.88 5.18
CA ILE A 13 -11.35 -24.41 4.86
C ILE A 13 -10.98 -25.42 5.94
N SER A 14 -10.44 -26.56 5.52
CA SER A 14 -9.82 -27.53 6.40
C SER A 14 -8.47 -27.92 5.80
N ALA A 15 -7.40 -27.52 6.47
CA ALA A 15 -6.03 -27.83 6.06
C ALA A 15 -5.28 -28.60 7.15
N PHE A 16 -4.36 -29.49 6.75
CA PHE A 16 -3.47 -30.18 7.69
C PHE A 16 -2.51 -29.21 8.42
N ASP A 17 -2.20 -28.06 7.82
CA ASP A 17 -1.48 -26.94 8.43
C ASP A 17 -2.46 -25.77 8.64
N PRO A 18 -2.87 -25.45 9.89
CA PRO A 18 -3.81 -24.36 10.17
C PRO A 18 -3.36 -23.00 9.63
N LEU A 19 -2.04 -22.78 9.52
CA LEU A 19 -1.52 -21.52 8.96
C LEU A 19 -1.77 -21.39 7.45
N MET A 20 -2.11 -22.48 6.76
CA MET A 20 -2.56 -22.38 5.37
C MET A 20 -4.00 -21.85 5.26
N GLU A 21 -4.83 -22.01 6.28
CA GLU A 21 -6.21 -21.52 6.27
C GLU A 21 -6.24 -19.98 6.21
N ASP A 22 -5.40 -19.34 7.02
CA ASP A 22 -5.21 -17.88 7.03
C ASP A 22 -4.67 -17.34 5.69
N ASP A 23 -3.79 -18.10 5.03
CA ASP A 23 -3.17 -17.72 3.76
C ASP A 23 -4.19 -17.72 2.59
N PHE A 24 -5.25 -18.53 2.67
CA PHE A 24 -6.27 -18.63 1.60
C PHE A 24 -7.46 -17.68 1.78
N LEU A 25 -7.72 -17.22 3.00
CA LEU A 25 -8.87 -16.35 3.25
C LEU A 25 -8.91 -15.10 2.36
N PRO A 26 -7.79 -14.37 2.12
CA PRO A 26 -7.80 -13.23 1.20
C PRO A 26 -8.16 -13.61 -0.23
N LEU A 27 -7.69 -14.77 -0.70
CA LEU A 27 -8.01 -15.28 -2.04
C LEU A 27 -9.50 -15.56 -2.16
N LEU A 28 -10.10 -16.19 -1.14
CA LEU A 28 -11.53 -16.49 -1.12
C LEU A 28 -12.37 -15.22 -1.05
N HIS A 29 -12.00 -14.23 -0.25
CA HIS A 29 -12.66 -12.92 -0.26
C HIS A 29 -12.53 -12.22 -1.63
N SER A 30 -11.45 -12.46 -2.38
CA SER A 30 -11.30 -11.90 -3.73
C SER A 30 -12.28 -12.53 -4.73
N PHE A 31 -12.58 -13.82 -4.57
CA PHE A 31 -13.64 -14.49 -5.34
C PHE A 31 -15.04 -14.17 -4.82
N PHE A 32 -15.22 -14.04 -3.51
CA PHE A 32 -16.51 -13.93 -2.84
C PHE A 32 -16.45 -12.81 -1.80
N PRO A 33 -16.46 -11.53 -2.23
CA PRO A 33 -16.24 -10.38 -1.34
C PRO A 33 -17.30 -10.25 -0.23
N ASP A 34 -18.53 -10.69 -0.49
CA ASP A 34 -19.61 -10.70 0.50
C ASP A 34 -19.74 -12.04 1.25
N GLY A 35 -18.76 -12.93 1.12
CA GLY A 35 -18.81 -14.30 1.65
C GLY A 35 -19.81 -15.22 0.94
N GLN A 36 -20.50 -14.73 -0.09
CA GLN A 36 -21.51 -15.48 -0.81
C GLN A 36 -20.92 -16.13 -2.07
N ALA A 37 -20.70 -17.44 -2.01
CA ALA A 37 -20.40 -18.25 -3.18
C ALA A 37 -21.66 -18.70 -3.94
N GLY A 38 -22.85 -18.24 -3.52
CA GLY A 38 -24.14 -18.77 -3.96
C GLY A 38 -24.38 -20.19 -3.48
N GLY A 39 -23.83 -20.54 -2.31
CA GLY A 39 -23.81 -21.88 -1.72
C GLY A 39 -22.71 -22.06 -0.67
N THR A 40 -22.39 -23.31 -0.32
CA THR A 40 -21.28 -23.68 0.58
C THR A 40 -20.03 -24.06 -0.22
N LEU A 41 -18.88 -23.45 0.08
CA LEU A 41 -17.59 -23.80 -0.50
C LEU A 41 -16.74 -24.51 0.55
N GLU A 42 -16.31 -25.74 0.25
CA GLU A 42 -15.46 -26.56 1.12
C GLU A 42 -14.11 -26.81 0.44
N ILE A 43 -13.02 -26.50 1.15
CA ILE A 43 -11.66 -26.75 0.69
C ILE A 43 -10.98 -27.70 1.67
N GLY A 44 -10.60 -28.88 1.19
CA GLY A 44 -9.86 -29.88 1.96
C GLY A 44 -8.43 -30.00 1.43
N ILE A 45 -7.44 -29.83 2.30
CA ILE A 45 -6.02 -29.98 1.98
C ILE A 45 -5.42 -31.04 2.90
N THR A 46 -5.00 -32.16 2.32
CA THR A 46 -4.50 -33.33 3.04
C THR A 46 -3.12 -33.73 2.56
N GLN A 47 -2.19 -33.97 3.48
CA GLN A 47 -0.89 -34.53 3.16
C GLN A 47 -1.02 -36.05 2.92
N GLU A 48 -0.40 -36.55 1.85
CA GLU A 48 -0.34 -37.96 1.49
C GLU A 48 1.07 -38.54 1.69
N ASP A 49 1.18 -39.87 1.62
CA ASP A 49 2.44 -40.58 1.73
C ASP A 49 3.42 -40.17 0.62
N GLY A 50 4.68 -39.91 0.99
CA GLY A 50 5.71 -39.48 0.04
C GLY A 50 5.83 -37.97 -0.15
N GLY A 51 5.16 -37.15 0.67
CA GLY A 51 5.32 -35.70 0.69
C GLY A 51 4.44 -34.96 -0.33
N THR A 52 3.54 -35.67 -1.02
CA THR A 52 2.53 -35.07 -1.90
C THR A 52 1.40 -34.46 -1.08
N VAL A 53 0.78 -33.41 -1.63
CA VAL A 53 -0.38 -32.77 -1.00
C VAL A 53 -1.57 -32.83 -1.93
N LYS A 54 -2.67 -33.37 -1.44
CA LYS A 54 -3.93 -33.43 -2.16
C LYS A 54 -4.81 -32.26 -1.77
N ALA A 55 -5.26 -31.49 -2.76
CA ALA A 55 -6.19 -30.38 -2.58
C ALA A 55 -7.51 -30.70 -3.27
N ARG A 56 -8.62 -30.53 -2.57
CA ARG A 56 -9.97 -30.75 -3.08
C ARG A 56 -10.86 -29.56 -2.75
N THR A 57 -11.51 -29.01 -3.77
CA THR A 57 -12.48 -27.92 -3.63
C THR A 57 -13.86 -28.39 -4.07
N THR A 58 -14.87 -28.21 -3.23
CA THR A 58 -16.27 -28.55 -3.51
C THR A 58 -17.15 -27.33 -3.33
N LEU A 59 -17.97 -27.02 -4.34
CA LEU A 59 -19.01 -26.01 -4.26
C LEU A 59 -20.38 -26.70 -4.26
N ILE A 60 -21.13 -26.48 -3.19
CA ILE A 60 -22.50 -26.95 -2.98
C ILE A 60 -23.43 -25.73 -3.16
N PRO A 61 -23.96 -25.49 -4.37
CA PRO A 61 -24.74 -24.29 -4.62
C PRO A 61 -26.11 -24.35 -3.91
N THR A 62 -26.69 -23.18 -3.62
CA THR A 62 -28.07 -23.05 -3.08
C THR A 62 -29.11 -23.59 -4.07
N SER A 63 -28.76 -23.64 -5.36
CA SER A 63 -29.55 -24.22 -6.45
C SER A 63 -28.63 -24.79 -7.54
N GLY A 64 -28.90 -26.02 -7.98
CA GLY A 64 -28.14 -26.72 -9.04
C GLY A 64 -27.25 -27.86 -8.53
N ASP A 65 -26.39 -28.38 -9.40
CA ASP A 65 -25.55 -29.53 -9.10
C ASP A 65 -24.28 -29.18 -8.31
N ILE A 66 -23.90 -30.06 -7.39
CA ILE A 66 -22.61 -30.00 -6.68
C ILE A 66 -21.46 -30.10 -7.67
N ARG A 67 -20.46 -29.24 -7.52
CA ARG A 67 -19.26 -29.22 -8.36
C ARG A 67 -18.04 -29.48 -7.51
N THR A 68 -17.23 -30.45 -7.91
CA THR A 68 -15.97 -30.78 -7.23
C THR A 68 -14.82 -30.73 -8.23
N ALA A 69 -13.71 -30.17 -7.79
CA ALA A 69 -12.43 -30.26 -8.46
C ALA A 69 -11.36 -30.71 -7.44
N GLU A 70 -10.41 -31.51 -7.92
CA GLU A 70 -9.36 -32.10 -7.09
C GLU A 70 -8.07 -32.12 -7.91
N ASP A 71 -6.94 -31.96 -7.22
CA ASP A 71 -5.61 -31.99 -7.80
C ASP A 71 -4.59 -32.50 -6.76
N THR A 72 -3.51 -33.10 -7.25
CA THR A 72 -2.39 -33.58 -6.44
C THR A 72 -1.18 -32.69 -6.70
N VAL A 73 -0.75 -31.97 -5.67
CA VAL A 73 0.42 -31.10 -5.68
C VAL A 73 1.66 -31.93 -5.36
N VAL A 74 2.60 -31.90 -6.30
CA VAL A 74 3.95 -32.44 -6.16
C VAL A 74 4.91 -31.26 -6.23
N LEU A 75 5.75 -31.10 -5.21
CA LEU A 75 6.73 -30.03 -5.16
C LEU A 75 7.86 -30.27 -6.16
N ASP A 76 8.12 -29.30 -7.04
CA ASP A 76 9.29 -29.30 -7.90
C ASP A 76 10.51 -28.77 -7.11
N PRO A 77 11.67 -29.45 -7.14
CA PRO A 77 12.91 -28.91 -6.58
C PRO A 77 13.25 -27.49 -7.06
N GLU A 78 12.89 -27.11 -8.30
CA GLU A 78 13.07 -25.76 -8.80
C GLU A 78 12.27 -24.72 -8.01
N ASP A 79 11.10 -25.09 -7.49
CA ASP A 79 10.26 -24.20 -6.68
C ASP A 79 10.91 -23.88 -5.33
N ILE A 80 11.60 -24.87 -4.75
CA ILE A 80 12.35 -24.72 -3.50
C ILE A 80 13.53 -23.78 -3.71
N GLU A 81 14.25 -23.91 -4.83
CA GLU A 81 15.35 -23.02 -5.19
C GLU A 81 14.90 -21.57 -5.37
N ILE A 82 13.74 -21.33 -5.98
CA ILE A 82 13.18 -19.98 -6.15
C ILE A 82 12.90 -19.31 -4.79
N GLU A 83 12.43 -20.08 -3.81
CA GLU A 83 12.02 -19.59 -2.49
C GLU A 83 13.15 -19.46 -1.47
N GLY A 84 14.40 -19.76 -1.83
CA GLY A 84 15.57 -19.60 -0.95
C GLY A 84 16.57 -20.76 -1.00
N GLY A 85 16.24 -21.84 -1.72
CA GLY A 85 17.09 -23.01 -1.88
C GLY A 85 17.16 -23.90 -0.65
N ALA A 86 17.81 -25.05 -0.80
CA ALA A 86 17.92 -26.06 0.27
C ALA A 86 18.61 -25.54 1.55
N SER A 87 19.33 -24.42 1.47
CA SER A 87 19.97 -23.77 2.62
C SER A 87 19.02 -22.96 3.51
N ASP A 88 17.82 -22.62 3.02
CA ASP A 88 16.80 -21.91 3.80
C ASP A 88 15.78 -22.91 4.36
N PRO A 89 15.73 -23.12 5.70
CA PRO A 89 14.82 -24.09 6.32
C PRO A 89 13.32 -23.84 6.05
N GLY A 90 12.95 -22.64 5.59
CA GLY A 90 11.57 -22.27 5.25
C GLY A 90 11.23 -22.33 3.76
N ALA A 91 12.19 -22.57 2.86
CA ALA A 91 11.97 -22.51 1.42
C ALA A 91 10.96 -23.56 0.92
N GLU A 92 11.11 -24.81 1.34
CA GLU A 92 10.21 -25.91 0.97
C GLU A 92 8.76 -25.62 1.41
N ARG A 93 8.59 -25.12 2.65
CA ARG A 93 7.27 -24.76 3.17
C ARG A 93 6.62 -23.62 2.37
N ARG A 94 7.39 -22.58 1.99
CA ARG A 94 6.87 -21.47 1.18
C ARG A 94 6.52 -21.91 -0.24
N ALA A 95 7.36 -22.75 -0.84
CA ALA A 95 7.09 -23.34 -2.16
C ALA A 95 5.80 -24.17 -2.13
N LEU A 96 5.64 -25.03 -1.12
CA LEU A 96 4.45 -25.87 -0.97
C LEU A 96 3.18 -25.04 -0.89
N ARG A 97 3.19 -24.00 -0.05
CA ARG A 97 2.05 -23.10 0.13
C ARG A 97 1.64 -22.43 -1.17
N LYS A 98 2.61 -21.97 -1.97
CA LYS A 98 2.34 -21.33 -3.27
C LYS A 98 1.72 -22.31 -4.27
N GLU A 99 2.23 -23.54 -4.36
CA GLU A 99 1.67 -24.51 -5.30
C GLU A 99 0.29 -25.02 -4.87
N VAL A 100 0.06 -25.21 -3.56
CA VAL A 100 -1.28 -25.51 -3.03
C VAL A 100 -2.25 -24.35 -3.32
N ALA A 101 -1.83 -23.10 -3.11
CA ALA A 101 -2.63 -21.92 -3.46
C ALA A 101 -3.00 -21.88 -4.94
N ARG A 102 -2.05 -22.20 -5.81
CA ARG A 102 -2.25 -22.26 -7.25
C ARG A 102 -3.23 -23.35 -7.63
N ALA A 103 -3.11 -24.55 -7.04
CA ALA A 103 -4.04 -25.66 -7.27
C ALA A 103 -5.47 -25.28 -6.83
N VAL A 104 -5.63 -24.74 -5.61
CA VAL A 104 -6.93 -24.28 -5.10
C VAL A 104 -7.52 -23.19 -5.99
N TYR A 105 -6.73 -22.20 -6.42
CA TYR A 105 -7.18 -21.17 -7.37
C TYR A 105 -7.73 -21.80 -8.66
N LEU A 106 -6.98 -22.71 -9.29
CA LEU A 106 -7.38 -23.35 -10.54
C LEU A 106 -8.65 -24.21 -10.36
N GLN A 107 -8.80 -24.87 -9.22
CA GLN A 107 -10.01 -25.60 -8.86
C GLN A 107 -11.23 -24.68 -8.74
N ILE A 108 -11.09 -23.54 -8.05
CA ILE A 108 -12.16 -22.54 -7.94
C ILE A 108 -12.52 -21.98 -9.33
N VAL A 109 -11.54 -21.68 -10.18
CA VAL A 109 -11.79 -21.25 -11.57
C VAL A 109 -12.56 -22.33 -12.34
N LYS A 110 -12.19 -23.61 -12.18
CA LYS A 110 -12.84 -24.73 -12.89
C LYS A 110 -14.30 -24.90 -12.48
N ILE A 111 -14.64 -24.76 -11.20
CA ILE A 111 -16.01 -24.97 -10.70
C ILE A 111 -16.91 -23.73 -10.85
N THR A 112 -16.33 -22.53 -10.81
CA THR A 112 -17.08 -21.26 -10.90
C THR A 112 -17.09 -20.65 -12.30
N GLY A 113 -16.09 -20.97 -13.14
CA GLY A 113 -15.84 -20.30 -14.41
C GLY A 113 -15.27 -18.88 -14.27
N ARG A 114 -15.12 -18.36 -13.05
CA ARG A 114 -14.63 -17.00 -12.78
C ARG A 114 -13.11 -17.00 -12.69
N LYS A 115 -12.46 -16.00 -13.27
CA LYS A 115 -11.02 -15.73 -13.13
C LYS A 115 -10.81 -14.37 -12.48
N LEU A 116 -9.83 -14.27 -11.60
CA LEU A 116 -9.41 -12.98 -11.05
C LEU A 116 -8.34 -12.35 -11.97
N PRO A 117 -8.40 -11.04 -12.26
CA PRO A 117 -7.40 -10.39 -13.11
C PRO A 117 -5.97 -10.56 -12.60
N TRP A 118 -5.78 -10.52 -11.28
CA TRP A 118 -4.50 -10.69 -10.60
C TRP A 118 -4.22 -12.14 -10.17
N GLY A 119 -5.03 -13.10 -10.62
CA GLY A 119 -4.86 -14.50 -10.26
C GLY A 119 -4.88 -14.72 -8.75
N MET A 120 -3.83 -15.37 -8.24
CA MET A 120 -3.66 -15.62 -6.80
C MET A 120 -2.92 -14.49 -6.05
N LEU A 121 -2.58 -13.37 -6.72
CA LEU A 121 -1.90 -12.24 -6.09
C LEU A 121 -2.90 -11.34 -5.35
N THR A 122 -3.32 -11.78 -4.16
CA THR A 122 -4.10 -10.97 -3.23
C THR A 122 -3.20 -10.39 -2.14
N GLY A 123 -3.20 -9.07 -1.94
CA GLY A 123 -2.36 -8.40 -0.95
C GLY A 123 -0.86 -8.37 -1.29
N VAL A 124 -0.46 -8.92 -2.44
CA VAL A 124 0.93 -8.94 -2.91
C VAL A 124 1.13 -7.85 -3.94
N ARG A 125 2.17 -7.01 -3.78
CA ARG A 125 2.59 -6.03 -4.78
C ARG A 125 3.22 -6.74 -5.99
N PRO A 126 2.56 -6.80 -7.17
CA PRO A 126 3.05 -7.62 -8.28
C PRO A 126 4.36 -7.09 -8.88
N THR A 127 4.61 -5.77 -8.82
CA THR A 127 5.84 -5.17 -9.37
C THR A 127 7.08 -5.60 -8.61
N LYS A 128 6.96 -5.84 -7.29
CA LYS A 128 8.07 -6.37 -6.46
C LYS A 128 8.55 -7.74 -6.98
N LEU A 129 7.62 -8.63 -7.32
CA LEU A 129 7.97 -9.96 -7.86
C LEU A 129 8.73 -9.87 -9.19
N VAL A 130 8.44 -8.85 -10.00
CA VAL A 130 9.13 -8.59 -11.28
C VAL A 130 10.54 -8.02 -11.03
N LEU A 131 10.65 -7.06 -10.10
CA LEU A 131 11.93 -6.43 -9.73
C LEU A 131 12.88 -7.43 -9.07
N ASP A 132 12.40 -8.25 -8.12
CA ASP A 132 13.20 -9.28 -7.44
C ASP A 132 13.80 -10.29 -8.46
N ARG A 133 13.08 -10.59 -9.54
CA ARG A 133 13.60 -11.43 -10.64
C ARG A 133 14.67 -10.73 -11.46
N MET A 134 14.50 -9.44 -11.72
CA MET A 134 15.50 -8.64 -12.41
C MET A 134 16.79 -8.61 -11.61
N ASP A 135 16.71 -8.41 -10.28
CA ASP A 135 17.87 -8.40 -9.38
C ASP A 135 18.62 -9.74 -9.36
N LYS A 136 17.89 -10.85 -9.56
CA LYS A 136 18.45 -12.21 -9.74
C LYS A 136 18.97 -12.48 -11.16
N GLY A 137 18.92 -11.53 -12.09
CA GLY A 137 19.35 -11.69 -13.47
C GLY A 137 18.40 -12.51 -14.36
N LEU A 138 17.17 -12.78 -13.90
CA LEU A 138 16.21 -13.68 -14.55
C LEU A 138 15.22 -12.98 -15.50
N GLY A 139 15.40 -11.67 -15.73
CA GLY A 139 14.60 -10.85 -16.64
C GLY A 139 13.17 -10.53 -16.17
N MET A 140 12.56 -9.50 -16.79
CA MET A 140 11.19 -9.04 -16.51
C MET A 140 10.16 -9.65 -17.48
N HIS A 141 9.90 -10.95 -17.35
CA HIS A 141 8.98 -11.68 -18.25
C HIS A 141 7.56 -11.76 -17.66
N ALA A 142 6.56 -11.35 -18.46
CA ALA A 142 5.16 -11.43 -18.05
C ALA A 142 4.67 -12.89 -17.87
N SER A 143 5.25 -13.85 -18.61
CA SER A 143 4.95 -15.28 -18.50
C SER A 143 5.12 -15.79 -17.08
N TYR A 144 6.13 -15.30 -16.35
CA TYR A 144 6.33 -15.67 -14.95
C TYR A 144 5.08 -15.40 -14.08
N LEU A 145 4.47 -14.22 -14.21
CA LEU A 145 3.27 -13.88 -13.45
C LEU A 145 2.05 -14.71 -13.88
N ILE A 146 1.97 -15.03 -15.16
CA ILE A 146 0.86 -15.81 -15.74
C ILE A 146 0.95 -17.27 -15.30
N ASP A 147 2.12 -17.88 -15.47
CA ASP A 147 2.32 -19.31 -15.27
C ASP A 147 2.33 -19.68 -13.78
N ARG A 148 2.99 -18.83 -12.96
CA ARG A 148 3.17 -19.09 -11.53
C ARG A 148 2.04 -18.56 -10.65
N PHE A 149 1.41 -17.46 -11.06
CA PHE A 149 0.39 -16.80 -10.22
C PHE A 149 -0.96 -16.66 -10.89
N CYS A 150 -1.15 -17.26 -12.07
CA CYS A 150 -2.42 -17.25 -12.80
C CYS A 150 -2.93 -15.83 -13.12
N VAL A 151 -2.03 -14.84 -13.18
CA VAL A 151 -2.35 -13.45 -13.53
C VAL A 151 -2.75 -13.38 -15.00
N THR A 152 -3.72 -12.54 -15.35
CA THR A 152 -4.10 -12.39 -16.76
C THR A 152 -3.00 -11.71 -17.56
N GLN A 153 -2.91 -12.00 -18.86
CA GLN A 153 -1.94 -11.39 -19.77
C GLN A 153 -1.90 -9.86 -19.66
N GLU A 154 -3.07 -9.22 -19.58
CA GLU A 154 -3.21 -7.77 -19.48
C GLU A 154 -2.57 -7.22 -18.19
N LYS A 155 -2.89 -7.83 -17.04
CA LYS A 155 -2.36 -7.41 -15.73
C LYS A 155 -0.87 -7.74 -15.57
N ALA A 156 -0.42 -8.88 -16.10
CA ALA A 156 0.99 -9.22 -16.12
C ALA A 156 1.81 -8.23 -16.98
N ALA A 157 1.30 -7.88 -18.17
CA ALA A 157 1.92 -6.86 -19.01
C ALA A 157 1.93 -5.49 -18.32
N LEU A 158 0.86 -5.12 -17.62
CA LEU A 158 0.82 -3.89 -16.82
C LEU A 158 1.88 -3.91 -15.71
N ALA A 159 1.97 -4.99 -14.92
CA ALA A 159 2.95 -5.11 -13.84
C ALA A 159 4.39 -4.99 -14.36
N VAL A 160 4.71 -5.61 -15.51
CA VAL A 160 6.02 -5.46 -16.15
C VAL A 160 6.28 -4.03 -16.63
N ARG A 161 5.29 -3.35 -17.23
CA ARG A 161 5.45 -1.94 -17.62
C ARG A 161 5.71 -1.03 -16.42
N VAL A 162 4.96 -1.23 -15.34
CA VAL A 162 5.14 -0.44 -14.10
C VAL A 162 6.50 -0.75 -13.48
N ALA A 163 6.89 -2.02 -13.36
CA ALA A 163 8.19 -2.41 -12.82
C ALA A 163 9.36 -1.83 -13.62
N ARG A 164 9.27 -1.81 -14.96
CA ARG A 164 10.28 -1.13 -15.80
C ARG A 164 10.37 0.35 -15.48
N LYS A 165 9.22 1.02 -15.35
CA LYS A 165 9.22 2.45 -15.06
C LYS A 165 9.74 2.76 -13.66
N GLU A 166 9.37 1.95 -12.67
CA GLU A 166 9.92 2.00 -11.32
C GLU A 166 11.44 1.80 -11.35
N ASN A 167 11.92 0.81 -12.09
CA ASN A 167 13.36 0.57 -12.22
C ASN A 167 14.10 1.75 -12.83
N GLU A 168 13.60 2.33 -13.93
CA GLU A 168 14.19 3.54 -14.54
C GLU A 168 14.29 4.71 -13.55
N LEU A 169 13.30 4.85 -12.65
CA LEU A 169 13.32 5.89 -11.62
C LEU A 169 14.33 5.59 -10.52
N LEU A 170 14.44 4.31 -10.12
CA LEU A 170 15.34 3.84 -9.07
C LEU A 170 16.79 3.72 -9.53
N ASP A 171 17.07 3.48 -10.82
CA ASP A 171 18.42 3.38 -11.38
C ASP A 171 19.25 4.66 -11.15
N SER A 172 18.57 5.80 -10.99
CA SER A 172 19.20 7.08 -10.65
C SER A 172 19.52 7.25 -9.15
N LEU A 173 19.01 6.37 -8.29
CA LEU A 173 19.27 6.34 -6.85
C LEU A 173 20.33 5.29 -6.54
N ASP A 174 21.31 5.65 -5.71
CA ASP A 174 22.30 4.68 -5.27
C ASP A 174 21.81 4.00 -3.99
N TYR A 175 20.98 2.95 -4.14
CA TYR A 175 20.46 2.23 -2.98
C TYR A 175 21.55 1.52 -2.15
N ARG A 176 22.77 1.36 -2.67
CA ARG A 176 23.88 0.68 -1.96
C ARG A 176 24.71 1.66 -1.15
N SER A 177 25.02 2.82 -1.73
CA SER A 177 25.90 3.84 -1.14
C SER A 177 25.19 5.13 -0.73
N GLY A 178 23.88 5.20 -0.93
CA GLY A 178 22.99 6.27 -0.48
C GLY A 178 22.05 5.86 0.66
N PHE A 179 21.30 6.84 1.15
CA PHE A 179 20.23 6.67 2.13
C PHE A 179 19.15 7.75 1.96
N SER A 180 17.97 7.50 2.52
CA SER A 180 16.88 8.49 2.59
C SER A 180 16.64 8.89 4.05
N LEU A 181 16.38 10.18 4.29
CA LEU A 181 16.08 10.73 5.60
C LEU A 181 14.57 10.93 5.76
N TYR A 182 13.99 10.32 6.79
CA TYR A 182 12.62 10.60 7.23
C TYR A 182 12.65 11.38 8.53
N VAL A 183 11.86 12.46 8.60
CA VAL A 183 11.69 13.28 9.80
C VAL A 183 10.22 13.31 10.15
N GLY A 184 9.86 12.76 11.32
CA GLY A 184 8.48 12.73 11.79
C GLY A 184 8.12 14.00 12.58
N ILE A 185 6.95 14.58 12.30
CA ILE A 185 6.33 15.62 13.12
C ILE A 185 5.04 15.04 13.71
N PRO A 186 5.03 14.56 14.96
CA PRO A 186 3.95 13.73 15.50
C PRO A 186 2.78 14.56 16.05
N PHE A 187 2.48 15.71 15.44
CA PHE A 187 1.43 16.63 15.89
C PHE A 187 0.42 16.88 14.78
N CYS A 188 -0.86 16.92 15.15
CA CYS A 188 -1.96 17.23 14.25
C CYS A 188 -2.92 18.26 14.86
N PRO A 189 -3.68 19.02 14.06
CA PRO A 189 -4.77 19.84 14.58
C PRO A 189 -5.83 18.99 15.31
N SER A 190 -6.18 17.84 14.71
CA SER A 190 -7.10 16.84 15.23
C SER A 190 -6.70 15.43 14.78
N ILE A 191 -7.20 14.39 15.45
CA ILE A 191 -7.02 13.00 15.04
C ILE A 191 -8.13 12.59 14.08
N CYS A 192 -7.77 12.04 12.93
CA CYS A 192 -8.74 11.54 11.95
C CYS A 192 -9.12 10.09 12.28
N ASN A 193 -10.37 9.72 12.04
CA ASN A 193 -10.92 8.41 12.49
C ASN A 193 -10.27 7.20 11.80
N TYR A 194 -9.66 7.38 10.63
CA TYR A 194 -8.96 6.34 9.88
C TYR A 194 -7.44 6.31 10.14
N CYS A 195 -6.89 7.31 10.83
CA CYS A 195 -5.45 7.52 10.88
C CYS A 195 -4.80 6.53 11.84
N THR A 196 -3.86 5.74 11.31
CA THR A 196 -3.06 4.79 12.08
C THR A 196 -1.70 5.36 12.51
N PHE A 197 -1.34 6.55 12.05
CA PHE A 197 -0.10 7.22 12.46
C PHE A 197 -0.18 7.67 13.90
N GLY A 198 0.89 7.40 14.67
CA GLY A 198 1.05 7.90 16.04
C GLY A 198 1.18 9.43 16.05
N SER A 199 0.04 10.11 16.17
CA SER A 199 -0.04 11.57 16.17
C SER A 199 -0.75 12.09 17.42
N HIS A 200 -0.36 13.29 17.84
CA HIS A 200 -0.86 13.93 19.05
C HIS A 200 -1.63 15.22 18.72
N PRO A 201 -2.86 15.41 19.23
CA PRO A 201 -3.63 16.62 18.95
C PRO A 201 -3.03 17.83 19.67
N LEU A 202 -2.89 18.95 18.95
CA LEU A 202 -2.32 20.19 19.50
C LEU A 202 -3.06 20.74 20.71
N SER A 203 -4.38 20.56 20.77
CA SER A 203 -5.19 21.02 21.92
C SER A 203 -4.75 20.42 23.25
N ARG A 204 -4.07 19.27 23.25
CA ARG A 204 -3.57 18.59 24.45
C ARG A 204 -2.05 18.59 24.56
N PHE A 205 -1.33 18.63 23.44
CA PHE A 205 0.12 18.45 23.40
C PHE A 205 0.89 19.64 22.80
N GLY A 206 0.24 20.79 22.60
CA GLY A 206 0.87 21.98 22.01
C GLY A 206 2.14 22.45 22.73
N ASP A 207 2.16 22.36 24.07
CA ASP A 207 3.32 22.75 24.89
C ASP A 207 4.56 21.86 24.65
N TYR A 208 4.38 20.69 24.01
CA TYR A 208 5.48 19.79 23.67
C TYR A 208 6.10 20.07 22.30
N VAL A 209 5.51 20.94 21.47
CA VAL A 209 6.02 21.21 20.11
C VAL A 209 7.46 21.74 20.16
N GLU A 210 7.74 22.75 20.98
CA GLU A 210 9.10 23.31 21.08
C GLU A 210 10.11 22.37 21.74
N PRO A 211 9.80 21.74 22.90
CA PRO A 211 10.67 20.70 23.46
C PRO A 211 10.99 19.57 22.48
N TYR A 212 9.99 19.18 21.65
CA TYR A 212 10.16 18.17 20.62
C TYR A 212 11.12 18.64 19.52
N LEU A 213 10.92 19.85 18.97
CA LEU A 213 11.79 20.38 17.92
C LEU A 213 13.24 20.55 18.38
N GLU A 214 13.47 20.94 19.63
CA GLU A 214 14.82 21.04 20.19
C GLU A 214 15.46 19.64 20.36
N ALA A 215 14.72 18.65 20.84
CA ALA A 215 15.20 17.27 20.91
C ALA A 215 15.50 16.69 19.52
N LEU A 216 14.59 16.90 18.56
CA LEU A 216 14.74 16.49 17.17
C LEU A 216 15.96 17.14 16.51
N GLY A 217 16.20 18.43 16.78
CA GLY A 217 17.38 19.14 16.30
C GLY A 217 18.69 18.52 16.78
N ARG A 218 18.75 18.05 18.04
CA ARG A 218 19.90 17.30 18.57
C ARG A 218 20.03 15.92 17.91
N GLU A 219 18.91 15.22 17.72
CA GLU A 219 18.90 13.91 17.05
C GLU A 219 19.38 14.00 15.60
N ILE A 220 18.95 15.02 14.85
CA ILE A 220 19.44 15.33 13.50
C ILE A 220 20.97 15.49 13.49
N ALA A 221 21.49 16.28 14.43
CA ALA A 221 22.93 16.56 14.52
C ALA A 221 23.77 15.34 14.95
N GLU A 222 23.27 14.47 15.81
CA GLU A 222 23.97 13.24 16.17
C GLU A 222 23.86 12.18 15.07
N THR A 223 22.70 12.08 14.42
CA THR A 223 22.48 11.14 13.31
C THR A 223 23.36 11.46 12.12
N SER A 224 23.53 12.75 11.77
CA SER A 224 24.38 13.14 10.64
C SER A 224 25.83 12.67 10.77
N LYS A 225 26.37 12.64 12.00
CA LYS A 225 27.73 12.14 12.27
C LYS A 225 27.89 10.64 11.98
N LEU A 226 26.80 9.88 12.02
CA LEU A 226 26.78 8.45 11.73
C LEU A 226 26.57 8.16 10.24
N MET A 227 26.03 9.12 9.50
CA MET A 227 25.69 8.96 8.08
C MET A 227 26.85 9.41 7.19
N THR A 228 27.63 8.44 6.72
CA THR A 228 28.76 8.67 5.79
C THR A 228 28.39 8.46 4.32
N LYS A 229 27.17 8.00 4.07
CA LYS A 229 26.61 7.74 2.74
C LYS A 229 26.00 9.00 2.14
N ARG A 230 25.71 8.98 0.84
CA ARG A 230 25.04 10.11 0.16
C ARG A 230 23.56 10.19 0.56
N LEU A 231 23.06 11.38 0.84
CA LEU A 231 21.63 11.60 1.08
C LEU A 231 20.89 11.75 -0.26
N ASP A 232 19.96 10.84 -0.54
CA ASP A 232 19.23 10.81 -1.82
C ASP A 232 17.87 11.55 -1.76
N CYS A 233 17.12 11.33 -0.68
CA CYS A 233 15.78 11.91 -0.49
C CYS A 233 15.58 12.36 0.95
N VAL A 234 14.81 13.44 1.14
CA VAL A 234 14.33 13.89 2.45
C VAL A 234 12.81 13.90 2.44
N TYR A 235 12.20 13.34 3.48
CA TYR A 235 10.76 13.33 3.65
C TYR A 235 10.39 13.77 5.07
N VAL A 236 9.69 14.89 5.18
CA VAL A 236 9.15 15.38 6.46
C VAL A 236 7.65 15.08 6.49
N GLY A 237 7.22 14.21 7.40
CA GLY A 237 5.85 13.71 7.46
C GLY A 237 5.40 13.34 8.87
N GLY A 238 4.51 12.37 9.00
CA GLY A 238 4.04 11.84 10.29
C GLY A 238 2.62 12.28 10.61
N GLY A 239 2.49 13.30 11.46
CA GLY A 239 1.21 13.93 11.75
C GLY A 239 0.88 14.97 10.69
N THR A 240 1.24 16.23 10.95
CA THR A 240 1.03 17.32 10.01
C THR A 240 2.17 18.33 10.16
N PRO A 241 3.27 18.21 9.40
CA PRO A 241 4.41 19.14 9.49
C PRO A 241 4.01 20.62 9.41
N THR A 242 3.05 20.94 8.54
CA THR A 242 2.52 22.31 8.37
C THR A 242 1.74 22.86 9.56
N ILE A 243 1.57 22.14 10.67
CA ILE A 243 1.14 22.74 11.94
C ILE A 243 2.18 23.70 12.51
N LEU A 244 3.45 23.47 12.21
CA LEU A 244 4.55 24.30 12.66
C LEU A 244 4.37 25.72 12.12
N THR A 245 4.76 26.69 12.93
CA THR A 245 4.83 28.09 12.49
C THR A 245 5.87 28.24 11.36
N PRO A 246 5.77 29.29 10.51
CA PRO A 246 6.77 29.54 9.47
C PRO A 246 8.21 29.53 10.01
N LYS A 247 8.45 30.18 11.16
CA LYS A 247 9.75 30.19 11.82
C LYS A 247 10.22 28.80 12.26
N GLN A 248 9.33 27.97 12.79
CA GLN A 248 9.67 26.60 13.19
C GLN A 248 9.97 25.70 11.98
N LEU A 249 9.25 25.87 10.86
CA LEU A 249 9.55 25.18 9.59
C LEU A 249 10.93 25.57 9.07
N GLU A 250 11.22 26.88 9.02
CA GLU A 250 12.53 27.41 8.63
C GLU A 250 13.64 26.82 9.50
N GLN A 251 13.46 26.82 10.82
CA GLN A 251 14.43 26.27 11.77
C GLN A 251 14.66 24.77 11.58
N LEU A 252 13.60 23.99 11.40
CA LEU A 252 13.69 22.55 11.18
C LEU A 252 14.47 22.24 9.88
N ILE A 253 14.08 22.88 8.78
CA ILE A 253 14.68 22.62 7.47
C ILE A 253 16.13 23.12 7.45
N SER A 254 16.41 24.28 8.06
CA SER A 254 17.78 24.79 8.21
C SER A 254 18.66 23.80 8.98
N ARG A 255 18.18 23.24 10.10
CA ARG A 255 18.93 22.22 10.86
C ARG A 255 19.24 20.97 10.02
N ILE A 256 18.29 20.52 9.20
CA ILE A 256 18.54 19.39 8.26
C ILE A 256 19.66 19.76 7.28
N ARG A 257 19.57 20.94 6.64
CA ARG A 257 20.52 21.40 5.62
C ARG A 257 21.90 21.75 6.16
N GLU A 258 21.99 22.18 7.41
CA GLU A 258 23.26 22.46 8.10
C GLU A 258 24.01 21.18 8.47
N ASN A 259 23.28 20.08 8.71
CA ASN A 259 23.86 18.82 9.17
C ASN A 259 24.04 17.79 8.05
N PHE A 260 23.24 17.86 6.98
CA PHE A 260 23.31 16.95 5.85
C PHE A 260 23.58 17.72 4.54
N ASP A 261 24.44 17.16 3.69
CA ASP A 261 24.61 17.66 2.33
C ASP A 261 23.35 17.36 1.51
N THR A 262 22.56 18.41 1.25
CA THR A 262 21.33 18.35 0.46
C THR A 262 21.54 18.70 -1.01
N SER A 263 22.78 18.96 -1.46
CA SER A 263 23.05 19.33 -2.85
C SER A 263 22.77 18.21 -3.86
N SER A 264 22.80 16.96 -3.39
CA SER A 264 22.49 15.76 -4.19
C SER A 264 21.09 15.20 -3.95
N VAL A 265 20.29 15.84 -3.07
CA VAL A 265 18.93 15.41 -2.79
C VAL A 265 18.07 15.62 -4.03
N ARG A 266 17.50 14.53 -4.53
CA ARG A 266 16.62 14.55 -5.70
C ARG A 266 15.23 15.06 -5.35
N GLU A 267 14.75 14.69 -4.17
CA GLU A 267 13.45 15.08 -3.67
C GLU A 267 13.54 15.46 -2.19
N PHE A 268 13.19 16.70 -1.87
CA PHE A 268 12.91 17.15 -0.52
C PHE A 268 11.40 17.40 -0.43
N CYS A 269 10.71 16.46 0.21
CA CYS A 269 9.27 16.51 0.42
C CYS A 269 8.91 16.97 1.83
N VAL A 270 7.94 17.89 1.94
CA VAL A 270 7.27 18.19 3.20
C VAL A 270 5.77 17.94 3.03
N GLU A 271 5.20 17.10 3.88
CA GLU A 271 3.76 16.90 3.90
C GLU A 271 3.03 18.17 4.36
N ALA A 272 2.12 18.62 3.51
CA ALA A 272 1.11 19.63 3.79
C ALA A 272 -0.25 18.93 3.91
N GLY A 273 -0.29 17.81 4.64
CA GLY A 273 -1.36 16.82 4.59
C GLY A 273 -2.72 17.29 5.13
N ARG A 274 -2.80 18.51 5.67
CA ARG A 274 -4.01 19.16 6.20
C ARG A 274 -4.18 20.52 5.53
N PRO A 275 -5.13 20.66 4.57
CA PRO A 275 -5.39 21.94 3.91
C PRO A 275 -5.65 23.09 4.88
N ASP A 276 -6.31 22.81 6.01
CA ASP A 276 -6.59 23.74 7.11
C ASP A 276 -5.35 24.25 7.87
N SER A 277 -4.16 23.69 7.61
CA SER A 277 -2.89 24.14 8.20
C SER A 277 -1.99 24.89 7.22
N ILE A 278 -2.36 24.92 5.93
CA ILE A 278 -1.57 25.53 4.87
C ILE A 278 -1.83 27.04 4.86
N THR A 279 -0.76 27.82 4.83
CA THR A 279 -0.80 29.25 4.58
C THR A 279 0.24 29.61 3.54
N LYS A 280 0.02 30.73 2.82
CA LYS A 280 0.98 31.23 1.83
C LYS A 280 2.37 31.42 2.42
N GLU A 281 2.48 32.05 3.59
CA GLU A 281 3.75 32.29 4.29
C GLU A 281 4.51 30.99 4.59
N LYS A 282 3.81 29.92 5.02
CA LYS A 282 4.45 28.61 5.23
C LYS A 282 4.98 28.05 3.92
N LEU A 283 4.19 28.11 2.84
CA LEU A 283 4.59 27.60 1.53
C LEU A 283 5.80 28.37 0.97
N GLU A 284 5.83 29.69 1.12
CA GLU A 284 6.98 30.54 0.76
C GLU A 284 8.23 30.12 1.53
N VAL A 285 8.15 29.96 2.86
CA VAL A 285 9.26 29.46 3.67
C VAL A 285 9.76 28.09 3.21
N LEU A 286 8.84 27.15 2.92
CA LEU A 286 9.22 25.84 2.41
C LEU A 286 10.01 25.96 1.09
N ARG A 287 9.53 26.78 0.15
CA ARG A 287 10.24 27.01 -1.14
C ARG A 287 11.59 27.66 -0.94
N ASP A 288 11.66 28.70 -0.13
CA ASP A 288 12.90 29.44 0.12
C ASP A 288 13.96 28.55 0.80
N CYS A 289 13.52 27.59 1.62
CA CYS A 289 14.38 26.59 2.22
C CYS A 289 14.76 25.41 1.29
N GLY A 290 14.30 25.43 0.04
CA GLY A 290 14.65 24.43 -0.98
C GLY A 290 13.80 23.15 -0.95
N VAL A 291 12.60 23.19 -0.37
CA VAL A 291 11.63 22.08 -0.48
C VAL A 291 11.14 22.00 -1.92
N THR A 292 11.34 20.85 -2.55
CA THR A 292 11.05 20.63 -3.97
C THR A 292 9.67 20.04 -4.21
N ARG A 293 9.12 19.31 -3.23
CA ARG A 293 7.84 18.62 -3.32
C ARG A 293 6.98 18.85 -2.08
N ILE A 294 5.67 18.91 -2.26
CA ILE A 294 4.71 18.88 -1.15
C ILE A 294 3.63 17.83 -1.41
N SER A 295 3.01 17.38 -0.32
CA SER A 295 1.84 16.51 -0.39
C SER A 295 0.64 17.21 0.22
N ILE A 296 -0.35 17.57 -0.60
CA ILE A 296 -1.63 18.13 -0.13
C ILE A 296 -2.62 16.99 -0.17
N ASN A 297 -3.26 16.67 0.97
CA ASN A 297 -3.97 15.39 1.09
C ASN A 297 -5.48 15.57 1.29
N PRO A 298 -6.27 15.69 0.19
CA PRO A 298 -7.72 15.80 0.22
C PRO A 298 -8.41 14.65 0.94
N GLN A 299 -7.91 13.42 0.73
CA GLN A 299 -8.57 12.15 1.07
C GLN A 299 -9.86 11.89 0.27
N SER A 300 -10.76 12.87 0.24
CA SER A 300 -12.03 12.88 -0.50
C SER A 300 -12.39 14.32 -0.89
N MET A 301 -13.12 14.49 -1.99
CA MET A 301 -13.72 15.78 -2.37
C MET A 301 -15.20 15.86 -1.99
N VAL A 302 -15.69 14.93 -1.17
CA VAL A 302 -17.07 14.85 -0.70
C VAL A 302 -17.17 15.39 0.72
N GLU A 303 -17.81 16.54 0.90
CA GLU A 303 -17.85 17.26 2.18
C GLU A 303 -18.42 16.42 3.33
N ARG A 304 -19.52 15.68 3.09
CA ARG A 304 -20.10 14.78 4.10
C ARG A 304 -19.10 13.71 4.56
N THR A 305 -18.27 13.20 3.65
CA THR A 305 -17.22 12.22 3.99
C THR A 305 -16.19 12.88 4.89
N LEU A 306 -15.65 14.05 4.48
CA LEU A 306 -14.65 14.80 5.24
C LEU A 306 -15.07 15.03 6.70
N ARG A 307 -16.33 15.41 6.92
CA ARG A 307 -16.92 15.55 8.26
C ARG A 307 -16.92 14.24 9.04
N THR A 308 -17.41 13.14 8.42
CA THR A 308 -17.47 11.81 9.04
C THR A 308 -16.09 11.30 9.45
N ILE A 309 -15.05 11.58 8.67
CA ILE A 309 -13.68 11.10 8.92
C ILE A 309 -12.88 12.00 9.88
N GLY A 310 -13.50 13.06 10.41
CA GLY A 310 -12.87 13.96 11.39
C GLY A 310 -11.95 15.01 10.77
N ARG A 311 -12.14 15.35 9.48
CA ARG A 311 -11.38 16.40 8.80
C ARG A 311 -12.18 17.70 8.76
N ALA A 312 -11.60 18.76 9.32
CA ALA A 312 -12.22 20.07 9.48
C ALA A 312 -11.85 21.03 8.33
N HIS A 313 -12.03 20.60 7.08
CA HIS A 313 -11.84 21.43 5.90
C HIS A 313 -12.86 21.08 4.81
N THR A 314 -13.08 21.98 3.85
CA THR A 314 -14.02 21.79 2.73
C THR A 314 -13.28 21.47 1.42
N PRO A 315 -13.97 20.93 0.40
CA PRO A 315 -13.41 20.77 -0.94
C PRO A 315 -12.87 22.07 -1.54
N GLU A 316 -13.48 23.22 -1.26
CA GLU A 316 -13.02 24.53 -1.74
C GLU A 316 -11.68 24.91 -1.13
N GLN A 317 -11.46 24.62 0.16
CA GLN A 317 -10.17 24.87 0.82
C GLN A 317 -9.05 23.97 0.26
N ILE A 318 -9.38 22.78 -0.25
CA ILE A 318 -8.43 21.94 -0.99
C ILE A 318 -8.03 22.65 -2.28
N ILE A 319 -9.00 23.16 -3.05
CA ILE A 319 -8.73 23.88 -4.30
C ILE A 319 -7.83 25.10 -4.03
N GLU A 320 -8.18 25.92 -3.03
CA GLU A 320 -7.40 27.09 -2.63
C GLU A 320 -5.97 26.71 -2.21
N ALA A 321 -5.79 25.60 -1.48
CA ALA A 321 -4.47 25.12 -1.10
C ALA A 321 -3.60 24.74 -2.31
N PHE A 322 -4.19 24.06 -3.31
CA PHE A 322 -3.52 23.72 -4.56
C PHE A 322 -3.13 24.98 -5.35
N GLU A 323 -4.05 25.92 -5.50
CA GLU A 323 -3.82 27.20 -6.19
C GLU A 323 -2.72 28.02 -5.50
N THR A 324 -2.77 28.09 -4.16
CA THR A 324 -1.77 28.80 -3.36
C THR A 324 -0.39 28.15 -3.53
N ALA A 325 -0.29 26.82 -3.44
CA ALA A 325 0.95 26.10 -3.64
C ALA A 325 1.56 26.36 -5.02
N ARG A 326 0.75 26.29 -6.09
CA ARG A 326 1.21 26.64 -7.44
C ARG A 326 1.66 28.09 -7.54
N SER A 327 0.93 29.02 -6.91
CA SER A 327 1.30 30.45 -6.91
C SER A 327 2.63 30.73 -6.18
N CYS A 328 2.99 29.88 -5.22
CA CYS A 328 4.30 29.92 -4.54
C CYS A 328 5.40 29.22 -5.35
N GLY A 329 5.08 28.66 -6.52
CA GLY A 329 6.05 28.04 -7.43
C GLY A 329 6.29 26.56 -7.18
N PHE A 330 5.43 25.85 -6.45
CA PHE A 330 5.47 24.38 -6.42
C PHE A 330 4.92 23.82 -7.74
N ASP A 331 5.73 22.97 -8.36
CA ASP A 331 5.46 22.25 -9.62
C ASP A 331 5.48 20.73 -9.43
N ASN A 332 5.66 20.25 -8.20
CA ASN A 332 5.55 18.85 -7.82
C ASN A 332 4.68 18.73 -6.56
N ILE A 333 3.39 18.56 -6.79
CA ILE A 333 2.36 18.43 -5.76
C ILE A 333 1.77 17.02 -5.85
N ASN A 334 1.84 16.30 -4.74
CA ASN A 334 1.14 15.03 -4.57
C ASN A 334 -0.27 15.25 -3.99
N ALA A 335 -1.21 14.39 -4.38
CA ALA A 335 -2.49 14.25 -3.72
C ALA A 335 -2.68 12.85 -3.13
N ASP A 336 -2.93 12.75 -1.83
CA ASP A 336 -3.34 11.48 -1.20
C ASP A 336 -4.86 11.37 -1.13
N LEU A 337 -5.38 10.24 -1.63
CA LEU A 337 -6.77 9.84 -1.58
C LEU A 337 -6.93 8.52 -0.85
N ILE A 338 -8.11 8.30 -0.25
CA ILE A 338 -8.46 7.04 0.40
C ILE A 338 -9.74 6.52 -0.24
N ALA A 339 -9.64 5.34 -0.87
CA ALA A 339 -10.80 4.60 -1.33
C ALA A 339 -11.39 3.78 -0.17
N GLY A 340 -12.72 3.69 -0.11
CA GLY A 340 -13.42 2.89 0.90
C GLY A 340 -13.66 3.61 2.23
N LEU A 341 -13.66 4.94 2.25
CA LEU A 341 -14.00 5.69 3.45
C LEU A 341 -15.44 5.41 3.89
N SER A 342 -15.69 5.45 5.20
CA SER A 342 -16.99 5.10 5.78
C SER A 342 -18.13 5.93 5.19
N GLY A 343 -19.10 5.25 4.58
CA GLY A 343 -20.27 5.87 3.95
C GLY A 343 -20.03 6.38 2.53
N GLU A 344 -18.87 6.15 1.91
CA GLU A 344 -18.65 6.40 0.49
C GLU A 344 -19.12 5.25 -0.38
N THR A 345 -19.59 5.62 -1.57
CA THR A 345 -19.92 4.74 -2.69
C THR A 345 -18.84 4.83 -3.77
N PRO A 346 -18.78 3.87 -4.71
CA PRO A 346 -17.92 3.99 -5.89
C PRO A 346 -18.14 5.30 -6.68
N GLU A 347 -19.37 5.82 -6.69
CA GLU A 347 -19.74 7.10 -7.31
C GLU A 347 -19.07 8.30 -6.61
N ASP A 348 -19.02 8.29 -5.27
CA ASP A 348 -18.33 9.33 -4.49
C ASP A 348 -16.82 9.34 -4.77
N PHE A 349 -16.21 8.16 -4.86
CA PHE A 349 -14.78 8.05 -5.18
C PHE A 349 -14.51 8.48 -6.62
N ARG A 350 -15.38 8.13 -7.58
CA ARG A 350 -15.30 8.60 -8.97
C ARG A 350 -15.42 10.13 -9.05
N TYR A 351 -16.35 10.72 -8.29
CA TYR A 351 -16.47 12.17 -8.18
C TYR A 351 -15.18 12.79 -7.64
N THR A 352 -14.61 12.23 -6.58
CA THR A 352 -13.31 12.67 -6.03
C THR A 352 -12.21 12.62 -7.07
N LEU A 353 -12.06 11.51 -7.81
CA LEU A 353 -11.06 11.40 -8.87
C LEU A 353 -11.25 12.45 -9.97
N SER A 354 -12.49 12.74 -10.37
CA SER A 354 -12.78 13.78 -11.36
C SER A 354 -12.33 15.16 -10.88
N ARG A 355 -12.70 15.53 -9.64
CA ARG A 355 -12.36 16.82 -9.05
C ARG A 355 -10.84 16.99 -8.86
N ILE A 356 -10.14 15.94 -8.45
CA ILE A 356 -8.68 15.96 -8.35
C ILE A 356 -8.01 16.02 -9.73
N GLY A 357 -8.60 15.37 -10.74
CA GLY A 357 -8.15 15.47 -12.12
C GLY A 357 -8.15 16.90 -12.65
N GLU A 358 -9.11 17.74 -12.22
CA GLU A 358 -9.15 19.17 -12.57
C GLU A 358 -8.00 19.98 -11.93
N LEU A 359 -7.49 19.54 -10.77
CA LEU A 359 -6.34 20.17 -10.09
C LEU A 359 -5.00 19.74 -10.69
N ALA A 360 -5.01 18.66 -11.49
CA ALA A 360 -3.87 18.11 -12.21
C ALA A 360 -2.59 17.94 -11.36
N PRO A 361 -2.65 17.25 -10.19
CA PRO A 361 -1.45 17.02 -9.39
C PRO A 361 -0.41 16.22 -10.17
N GLU A 362 0.87 16.45 -9.91
CA GLU A 362 1.95 15.73 -10.57
C GLU A 362 2.10 14.29 -10.06
N SER A 363 1.57 14.00 -8.88
CA SER A 363 1.43 12.64 -8.37
C SER A 363 0.12 12.41 -7.61
N LEU A 364 -0.38 11.19 -7.68
CA LEU A 364 -1.59 10.75 -6.99
C LEU A 364 -1.26 9.46 -6.22
N THR A 365 -1.42 9.48 -4.91
CA THR A 365 -1.35 8.28 -4.08
C THR A 365 -2.76 7.86 -3.69
N ILE A 366 -3.09 6.59 -3.91
CA ILE A 366 -4.38 6.04 -3.53
C ILE A 366 -4.14 4.97 -2.47
N HIS A 367 -4.66 5.22 -1.28
CA HIS A 367 -4.77 4.24 -0.22
C HIS A 367 -6.13 3.56 -0.28
N THR A 368 -6.22 2.35 0.26
CA THR A 368 -7.49 1.61 0.40
C THR A 368 -7.73 1.36 1.88
N LEU A 369 -8.85 1.86 2.41
CA LEU A 369 -9.34 1.49 3.73
C LEU A 369 -10.13 0.18 3.56
N ALA A 370 -9.53 -0.93 3.97
CA ALA A 370 -10.10 -2.27 3.89
C ALA A 370 -10.38 -2.81 5.29
#